data_AF-A0A9Q0BDN2-F1
#
_entry.id   AF-A0A9Q0BDN2-F1
#
_cell.length_a   1.000
_cell.length_b   1.000
_cell.length_c   1.000
_cell.angle_alpha   90.00
_cell.angle_beta   90.00
_cell.angle_gamma   90.00
#
_symmetry.space_group_name_H-M   'P 1'
#
loop_
_entity.id
_entity.type
_entity.pdbx_description
1 polymer ?
#
loop_
_entity_poly.entity_id
_entity_poly.type
_entity_poly.pdbx_seq_one_letter_code
_entity_poly.pdbx_strand_id
1 'polypeptide(L)'
;MAGESSKTKGKHAEPIQPPPEEDIGMNSDESEDEADILRGQIQELRGQLQQVADMQTRDKEQYDEAYRNFDEGMALQREQNAQLRNEINNVSNNTIRQITGKDPGEIMKPRQPGPFDSTTKDLQGFLTQVRAYQQYFPSILRTEEDKVRHAAGCLSGAALAWFEPTLRDFVTHVYQHRKQDTKDIFAYYYNFKEALKATFGTIDKERLAENQLEALKQKGSASDYSALFVQIASRTTKSEGDKIAAYYKGLKDEVKDKLYKEDRPAALATYIAIAVKIDNRQFERRQQKRGQYFTNSSNRDRSNKNKIYPNIGRPRFHLSTAHGGTHAGPMDLDAIQRKLAAIEKKNLTCYSYGKKGHFAREYHSQKKERKQD
;
A
#
# COMPACT_ATOMS: atom_id res chain seq x y z
N MET A 1 -50.46 83.69 9.93
CA MET A 1 -49.03 83.33 9.81
C MET A 1 -48.89 82.34 8.67
N ALA A 2 -47.83 82.48 7.85
CA ALA A 2 -47.31 81.57 6.80
C ALA A 2 -48.18 80.35 6.43
N GLY A 3 -48.61 80.11 5.18
CA GLY A 3 -48.35 80.70 3.86
C GLY A 3 -49.04 79.73 2.86
N GLU A 4 -49.81 80.16 1.86
CA GLU A 4 -49.31 80.58 0.54
C GLU A 4 -48.25 79.61 -0.04
N SER A 5 -48.37 78.99 -1.22
CA SER A 5 -49.46 78.93 -2.23
C SER A 5 -49.15 77.72 -3.16
N SER A 6 -50.04 77.14 -3.99
CA SER A 6 -51.45 77.43 -4.30
C SER A 6 -52.18 76.21 -4.92
N LYS A 7 -53.39 76.38 -5.47
CA LYS A 7 -54.10 75.44 -6.36
C LYS A 7 -54.35 76.08 -7.73
N THR A 8 -53.94 75.46 -8.83
CA THR A 8 -54.54 75.74 -10.16
C THR A 8 -54.64 74.48 -11.03
N LYS A 9 -55.76 74.37 -11.74
CA LYS A 9 -56.12 73.26 -12.64
C LYS A 9 -55.29 73.31 -13.93
N GLY A 10 -55.06 72.13 -14.53
CA GLY A 10 -54.40 72.02 -15.83
C GLY A 10 -55.15 72.76 -16.94
N LYS A 11 -54.37 73.37 -17.84
CA LYS A 11 -54.77 73.87 -19.15
C LYS A 11 -53.74 73.38 -20.18
N HIS A 12 -54.17 73.23 -21.43
CA HIS A 12 -53.39 72.69 -22.53
C HIS A 12 -52.00 73.32 -22.70
N ALA A 13 -51.01 72.48 -23.00
CA ALA A 13 -49.76 72.85 -23.65
C ALA A 13 -49.32 71.68 -24.56
N GLU A 14 -49.18 71.94 -25.85
CA GLU A 14 -48.59 71.05 -26.86
C GLU A 14 -47.13 71.48 -27.13
N PRO A 15 -46.38 70.77 -28.00
CA PRO A 15 -45.12 70.15 -27.63
C PRO A 15 -43.91 71.10 -27.57
N ILE A 16 -42.96 70.78 -26.68
CA ILE A 16 -41.65 71.43 -26.62
C ILE A 16 -40.75 70.80 -27.70
N GLN A 17 -40.22 71.63 -28.59
CA GLN A 17 -39.26 71.22 -29.63
C GLN A 17 -37.87 70.93 -29.04
N PRO A 18 -37.13 69.94 -29.54
CA PRO A 18 -35.74 69.73 -29.15
C PRO A 18 -34.82 70.83 -29.71
N PRO A 19 -33.78 71.25 -28.97
CA PRO A 19 -32.71 72.11 -29.48
C PRO A 19 -31.82 71.37 -30.50
N PRO A 20 -31.02 72.09 -31.32
CA PRO A 20 -30.60 71.62 -32.63
C PRO A 20 -29.45 70.60 -32.61
N GLU A 21 -29.36 69.85 -33.71
CA GLU A 21 -28.25 68.96 -34.03
C GLU A 21 -26.97 69.77 -34.32
N GLU A 22 -25.92 69.56 -33.53
CA GLU A 22 -24.55 69.85 -33.96
C GLU A 22 -23.86 68.54 -34.34
N ASP A 23 -23.48 68.49 -35.61
CA ASP A 23 -22.83 67.39 -36.29
C ASP A 23 -21.45 67.08 -35.69
N ILE A 24 -21.29 65.88 -35.13
CA ILE A 24 -19.99 65.24 -34.92
C ILE A 24 -19.99 63.96 -35.74
N GLY A 25 -19.76 64.11 -37.04
CA GLY A 25 -19.51 63.01 -37.96
C GLY A 25 -18.35 62.14 -37.48
N MET A 26 -18.68 60.98 -36.92
CA MET A 26 -17.79 59.83 -36.87
C MET A 26 -18.01 59.02 -38.14
N ASN A 27 -16.97 58.88 -38.97
CA ASN A 27 -17.01 58.08 -40.19
C ASN A 27 -17.45 56.64 -39.85
N SER A 28 -18.64 56.24 -40.31
CA SER A 28 -19.15 54.87 -40.18
C SER A 28 -18.36 53.88 -41.02
N ASP A 29 -17.92 54.31 -42.21
CA ASP A 29 -17.59 53.41 -43.31
C ASP A 29 -16.21 52.76 -43.17
N GLU A 30 -15.27 53.38 -42.45
CA GLU A 30 -13.97 52.76 -42.12
C GLU A 30 -14.09 51.68 -41.02
N SER A 31 -15.20 51.64 -40.28
CA SER A 31 -15.37 50.73 -39.13
C SER A 31 -15.97 49.36 -39.47
N GLU A 32 -16.73 49.26 -40.57
CA GLU A 32 -17.30 47.98 -41.02
C GLU A 32 -16.25 47.11 -41.73
N ASP A 33 -15.38 47.74 -42.55
CA ASP A 33 -14.26 47.06 -43.21
C ASP A 33 -13.26 46.47 -42.20
N GLU A 34 -12.88 47.22 -41.15
CA GLU A 34 -12.04 46.68 -40.06
C GLU A 34 -12.74 45.53 -39.31
N ALA A 35 -14.06 45.63 -39.07
CA ALA A 35 -14.81 44.59 -38.38
C ALA A 35 -14.90 43.29 -39.19
N ASP A 36 -15.00 43.37 -40.52
CA ASP A 36 -15.03 42.20 -41.40
C ASP A 36 -13.65 41.57 -41.60
N ILE A 37 -12.57 42.37 -41.65
CA ILE A 37 -11.19 41.89 -41.59
C ILE A 37 -10.94 41.11 -40.28
N LEU A 38 -11.37 41.66 -39.14
CA LEU A 38 -11.26 41.00 -37.83
C LEU A 38 -12.12 39.72 -37.75
N ARG A 39 -13.33 39.71 -38.33
CA ARG A 39 -14.16 38.49 -38.43
C ARG A 39 -13.48 37.41 -39.28
N GLY A 40 -12.83 37.76 -40.38
CA GLY A 40 -12.02 36.85 -41.19
C GLY A 40 -10.87 36.24 -40.39
N GLN A 41 -10.07 37.07 -39.71
CA GLN A 41 -8.97 36.61 -38.85
C GLN A 41 -9.44 35.68 -37.71
N ILE A 42 -10.60 35.95 -37.10
CA ILE A 42 -11.19 35.08 -36.07
C ILE A 42 -11.63 33.72 -36.64
N GLN A 43 -12.16 33.67 -37.87
CA GLN A 43 -12.47 32.40 -38.53
C GLN A 43 -11.20 31.60 -38.85
N GLU A 44 -10.15 32.25 -39.33
CA GLU A 44 -8.86 31.61 -39.62
C GLU A 44 -8.20 31.05 -38.35
N LEU A 45 -8.17 31.84 -37.27
CA LEU A 45 -7.69 31.39 -35.95
C LEU A 45 -8.51 30.22 -35.39
N ARG A 46 -9.83 30.21 -35.59
CA ARG A 46 -10.67 29.05 -35.24
C ARG A 46 -10.33 27.80 -36.06
N GLY A 47 -10.06 27.97 -37.36
CA GLY A 47 -9.59 26.87 -38.23
C GLY A 47 -8.26 26.28 -37.75
N GLN A 48 -7.30 27.14 -37.39
CA GLN A 48 -6.01 26.73 -36.83
C GLN A 48 -6.17 26.03 -35.47
N LEU A 49 -7.01 26.55 -34.57
CA LEU A 49 -7.31 25.91 -33.28
C LEU A 49 -7.95 24.53 -33.45
N GLN A 50 -8.86 24.35 -34.41
CA GLN A 50 -9.44 23.04 -34.71
C GLN A 50 -8.40 22.06 -35.23
N GLN A 51 -7.52 22.47 -36.14
CA GLN A 51 -6.42 21.62 -36.63
C GLN A 51 -5.46 21.20 -35.51
N VAL A 52 -5.16 22.08 -34.55
CA VAL A 52 -4.35 21.75 -33.38
C VAL A 52 -5.07 20.76 -32.45
N ALA A 53 -6.38 20.93 -32.23
CA ALA A 53 -7.17 19.98 -31.45
C ALA A 53 -7.21 18.60 -32.13
N ASP A 54 -7.43 18.54 -33.45
CA ASP A 54 -7.47 17.31 -34.24
C ASP A 54 -6.11 16.59 -34.28
N MET A 55 -4.98 17.34 -34.24
CA MET A 55 -3.65 16.75 -34.04
C MET A 55 -3.50 16.17 -32.63
N GLN A 56 -3.86 16.94 -31.59
CA GLN A 56 -3.72 16.48 -30.20
C GLN A 56 -4.57 15.24 -29.89
N THR A 57 -5.75 15.10 -30.51
CA THR A 57 -6.56 13.88 -30.40
C THR A 57 -5.91 12.69 -31.10
N ARG A 58 -5.38 12.87 -32.33
CA ARG A 58 -4.67 11.80 -33.05
C ARG A 58 -3.41 11.34 -32.32
N ASP A 59 -2.60 12.27 -31.83
CA ASP A 59 -1.42 11.95 -31.03
C ASP A 59 -1.81 11.12 -29.81
N LYS A 60 -2.84 11.55 -29.07
CA LYS A 60 -3.34 10.85 -27.90
C LYS A 60 -3.86 9.44 -28.25
N GLU A 61 -4.65 9.30 -29.31
CA GLU A 61 -5.15 8.00 -29.79
C GLU A 61 -4.01 7.06 -30.17
N GLN A 62 -2.97 7.57 -30.85
CA GLN A 62 -1.77 6.82 -31.20
C GLN A 62 -0.98 6.37 -29.95
N TYR A 63 -0.86 7.21 -28.92
CA TYR A 63 -0.27 6.79 -27.64
C TYR A 63 -1.13 5.72 -26.93
N ASP A 64 -2.46 5.92 -26.85
CA ASP A 64 -3.38 4.99 -26.20
C ASP A 64 -3.46 3.62 -26.94
N GLU A 65 -3.30 3.62 -28.27
CA GLU A 65 -3.15 2.41 -29.09
C GLU A 65 -1.79 1.73 -28.86
N ALA A 66 -0.69 2.48 -28.80
CA ALA A 66 0.63 1.93 -28.50
C ALA A 66 0.69 1.24 -27.11
N TYR A 67 0.03 1.80 -26.10
CA TYR A 67 -0.08 1.16 -24.78
C TYR A 67 -0.90 -0.14 -24.83
N ARG A 68 -2.04 -0.16 -25.55
CA ARG A 68 -2.86 -1.37 -25.72
C ARG A 68 -2.07 -2.48 -26.42
N ASN A 69 -1.41 -2.17 -27.54
CA ASN A 69 -0.58 -3.12 -28.29
C ASN A 69 0.57 -3.67 -27.44
N PHE A 70 1.17 -2.85 -26.57
CA PHE A 70 2.21 -3.30 -25.64
C PHE A 70 1.66 -4.25 -24.56
N ASP A 71 0.54 -3.90 -23.93
CA ASP A 71 -0.10 -4.74 -22.91
C ASP A 71 -0.61 -6.07 -23.49
N GLU A 72 -1.19 -6.06 -24.70
CA GLU A 72 -1.59 -7.27 -25.43
C GLU A 72 -0.37 -8.13 -25.80
N GLY A 73 0.71 -7.54 -26.31
CA GLY A 73 1.96 -8.25 -26.58
C GLY A 73 2.56 -8.87 -25.31
N MET A 74 2.53 -8.15 -24.19
CA MET A 74 2.96 -8.66 -22.88
C MET A 74 2.04 -9.76 -22.34
N ALA A 75 0.74 -9.70 -22.60
CA ALA A 75 -0.21 -10.76 -22.24
C ALA A 75 0.04 -12.04 -23.06
N LEU A 76 0.16 -11.93 -24.38
CA LEU A 76 0.50 -13.03 -25.29
C LEU A 76 1.85 -13.66 -24.91
N GLN A 77 2.87 -12.85 -24.63
CA GLN A 77 4.18 -13.34 -24.21
C GLN A 77 4.12 -14.08 -22.86
N ARG A 78 3.28 -13.63 -21.91
CA ARG A 78 3.03 -14.35 -20.65
C ARG A 78 2.31 -15.67 -20.88
N GLU A 79 1.32 -15.69 -21.77
CA GLU A 79 0.57 -16.90 -22.11
C GLU A 79 1.47 -17.95 -22.77
N GLN A 80 2.24 -17.58 -23.80
CA GLN A 80 3.23 -18.45 -24.43
C GLN A 80 4.23 -19.01 -23.41
N ASN A 81 4.73 -18.18 -22.51
CA ASN A 81 5.62 -18.64 -21.43
C ASN A 81 4.94 -19.60 -20.45
N ALA A 82 3.64 -19.45 -20.20
CA ALA A 82 2.87 -20.38 -19.37
C ALA A 82 2.60 -21.70 -20.11
N GLN A 83 2.30 -21.66 -21.40
CA GLN A 83 2.14 -22.83 -22.27
C GLN A 83 3.45 -23.64 -22.35
N LEU A 84 4.58 -23.00 -22.68
CA LEU A 84 5.91 -23.63 -22.70
C LEU A 84 6.29 -24.26 -21.35
N ARG A 85 5.97 -23.60 -20.22
CA ARG A 85 6.18 -24.19 -18.88
C ARG A 85 5.33 -25.44 -18.66
N ASN A 86 4.08 -25.45 -19.12
CA ASN A 86 3.22 -26.63 -19.03
C ASN A 86 3.73 -27.77 -19.91
N GLU A 87 4.20 -27.48 -21.13
CA GLU A 87 4.82 -28.46 -22.02
C GLU A 87 6.11 -29.05 -21.42
N ILE A 88 7.03 -28.22 -20.91
CA ILE A 88 8.24 -28.66 -20.22
C ILE A 88 7.91 -29.58 -19.04
N ASN A 89 6.92 -29.21 -18.22
CA ASN A 89 6.45 -30.05 -17.12
C ASN A 89 5.86 -31.38 -17.62
N ASN A 90 5.06 -31.37 -18.68
CA ASN A 90 4.46 -32.57 -19.26
C ASN A 90 5.52 -33.51 -19.86
N VAL A 91 6.48 -32.96 -20.61
CA VAL A 91 7.61 -33.72 -21.17
C VAL A 91 8.48 -34.30 -20.06
N SER A 92 8.85 -33.48 -19.05
CA SER A 92 9.64 -33.95 -17.90
C SER A 92 8.93 -35.09 -17.14
N ASN A 93 7.64 -34.91 -16.83
CA ASN A 93 6.83 -35.91 -16.16
C ASN A 93 6.69 -37.20 -16.99
N ASN A 94 6.51 -37.10 -18.31
CA ASN A 94 6.41 -38.25 -19.19
C ASN A 94 7.75 -38.99 -19.32
N THR A 95 8.87 -38.29 -19.46
CA THR A 95 10.22 -38.88 -19.51
C THR A 95 10.56 -39.60 -18.21
N ILE A 96 10.26 -39.00 -17.04
CA ILE A 96 10.42 -39.66 -15.73
C ILE A 96 9.59 -40.95 -15.65
N ARG A 97 8.33 -40.93 -16.12
CA ARG A 97 7.44 -42.10 -16.12
C ARG A 97 7.91 -43.18 -17.09
N GLN A 98 8.46 -42.83 -18.26
CA GLN A 98 9.06 -43.78 -19.21
C GLN A 98 10.32 -44.47 -18.66
N ILE A 99 11.17 -43.73 -17.92
CA ILE A 99 12.42 -44.27 -17.36
C ILE A 99 12.18 -45.11 -16.11
N THR A 100 11.22 -44.74 -15.25
CA THR A 100 11.08 -45.31 -13.89
C THR A 100 9.80 -46.12 -13.66
N GLY A 101 8.80 -45.99 -14.54
CA GLY A 101 7.46 -46.58 -14.34
C GLY A 101 6.64 -45.94 -13.20
N LYS A 102 7.14 -44.88 -12.56
CA LYS A 102 6.55 -44.25 -11.36
C LYS A 102 6.22 -42.78 -11.59
N ASP A 103 5.29 -42.24 -10.81
CA ASP A 103 4.99 -40.81 -10.86
C ASP A 103 6.13 -39.96 -10.27
N PRO A 104 6.35 -38.73 -10.76
CA PRO A 104 7.37 -37.81 -10.24
C PRO A 104 7.30 -37.62 -8.72
N GLY A 105 6.10 -37.60 -8.15
CA GLY A 105 5.85 -37.47 -6.73
C GLY A 105 6.28 -38.68 -5.89
N GLU A 106 6.32 -39.90 -6.45
CA GLU A 106 6.85 -41.07 -5.73
C GLU A 106 8.37 -40.99 -5.53
N ILE A 107 9.05 -40.33 -6.47
CA ILE A 107 10.51 -40.14 -6.48
C ILE A 107 10.88 -38.94 -5.61
N MET A 108 10.25 -37.78 -5.85
CA MET A 108 10.55 -36.54 -5.15
C MET A 108 9.96 -36.48 -3.73
N LYS A 109 8.95 -37.30 -3.44
CA LYS A 109 8.20 -37.35 -2.16
C LYS A 109 7.85 -35.95 -1.64
N PRO A 110 7.14 -35.12 -2.44
CA PRO A 110 6.81 -33.76 -2.05
C PRO A 110 6.01 -33.76 -0.74
N ARG A 111 6.19 -32.74 0.08
CA ARG A 111 5.46 -32.59 1.33
C ARG A 111 3.96 -32.47 1.03
N GLN A 112 3.13 -33.30 1.68
CA GLN A 112 1.68 -33.18 1.59
C GLN A 112 1.20 -31.78 2.03
N PRO A 113 0.09 -31.27 1.46
CA PRO A 113 -0.56 -30.06 1.95
C PRO A 113 -0.81 -30.14 3.45
N GLY A 114 -0.67 -29.01 4.16
CA GLY A 114 -1.00 -28.98 5.59
C GLY A 114 -2.49 -29.27 5.83
N PRO A 115 -2.86 -29.84 6.99
CA PRO A 115 -4.25 -30.06 7.34
C PRO A 115 -5.01 -28.73 7.39
N PHE A 116 -6.10 -28.62 6.62
CA PHE A 116 -6.96 -27.44 6.61
C PHE A 116 -8.12 -27.61 7.58
N ASP A 117 -8.22 -26.75 8.59
CA ASP A 117 -9.33 -26.75 9.56
C ASP A 117 -10.50 -25.90 9.04
N SER A 118 -10.44 -24.57 9.17
CA SER A 118 -11.48 -23.66 8.65
C SER A 118 -11.00 -22.24 8.40
N THR A 119 -9.71 -21.96 8.61
CA THR A 119 -9.16 -20.60 8.60
C THR A 119 -9.27 -19.97 7.20
N THR A 120 -10.22 -19.05 7.06
CA THR A 120 -10.57 -18.39 5.79
C THR A 120 -9.40 -17.68 5.10
N LYS A 121 -8.40 -17.22 5.89
CA LYS A 121 -7.15 -16.60 5.40
C LYS A 121 -6.24 -17.60 4.68
N ASP A 122 -6.22 -18.85 5.12
CA ASP A 122 -5.27 -19.87 4.67
C ASP A 122 -5.83 -20.71 3.52
N LEU A 123 -7.14 -20.63 3.26
CA LEU A 123 -7.84 -21.37 2.20
C LEU A 123 -7.17 -21.26 0.82
N GLN A 124 -6.75 -20.06 0.41
CA GLN A 124 -6.06 -19.88 -0.87
C GLN A 124 -4.67 -20.54 -0.89
N GLY A 125 -3.95 -20.49 0.23
CA GLY A 125 -2.68 -21.20 0.38
C GLY A 125 -2.86 -22.72 0.32
N PHE A 126 -3.87 -23.25 1.03
CA PHE A 126 -4.25 -24.65 1.00
C PHE A 126 -4.61 -25.14 -0.41
N LEU A 127 -5.54 -24.48 -1.11
CA LEU A 127 -5.93 -24.87 -2.46
C LEU A 127 -4.75 -24.84 -3.46
N THR A 128 -3.81 -23.92 -3.25
CA THR A 128 -2.57 -23.83 -4.05
C THR A 128 -1.63 -25.00 -3.74
N GLN A 129 -1.43 -25.35 -2.47
CA GLN A 129 -0.62 -26.51 -2.06
C GLN A 129 -1.21 -27.83 -2.55
N VAL A 130 -2.54 -28.01 -2.44
CA VAL A 130 -3.24 -29.22 -2.95
C VAL A 130 -3.06 -29.35 -4.45
N ARG A 131 -3.25 -28.27 -5.23
CA ARG A 131 -3.06 -28.29 -6.68
C ARG A 131 -1.60 -28.59 -7.07
N ALA A 132 -0.64 -27.99 -6.38
CA ALA A 132 0.79 -28.24 -6.61
C ALA A 132 1.15 -29.71 -6.31
N TYR A 133 0.64 -30.27 -5.21
CA TYR A 133 0.84 -31.69 -4.89
C TYR A 133 0.23 -32.60 -5.95
N GLN A 134 -1.02 -32.35 -6.36
CA GLN A 134 -1.72 -33.11 -7.41
C GLN A 134 -0.93 -33.18 -8.73
N GLN A 135 -0.20 -32.12 -9.08
CA GLN A 135 0.62 -32.06 -10.31
C GLN A 135 1.81 -33.05 -10.31
N TYR A 136 2.27 -33.49 -9.14
CA TYR A 136 3.34 -34.50 -9.03
C TYR A 136 2.85 -35.95 -9.17
N PHE A 137 1.53 -36.21 -9.09
CA PHE A 137 0.95 -37.56 -9.10
C PHE A 137 -0.08 -37.76 -10.24
N PRO A 138 0.29 -37.53 -11.51
CA PRO A 138 -0.65 -37.54 -12.64
C PRO A 138 -1.25 -38.92 -12.96
N SER A 139 -0.68 -40.03 -12.49
CA SER A 139 -1.22 -41.38 -12.69
C SER A 139 -2.10 -41.83 -11.52
N ILE A 140 -1.69 -41.54 -10.29
CA ILE A 140 -2.41 -41.91 -9.08
C ILE A 140 -3.66 -41.01 -8.90
N LEU A 141 -3.57 -39.73 -9.28
CA LEU A 141 -4.66 -38.75 -9.20
C LEU A 141 -5.21 -38.41 -10.59
N ARG A 142 -5.44 -39.47 -11.39
CA ARG A 142 -5.87 -39.35 -12.79
C ARG A 142 -7.31 -38.83 -12.93
N THR A 143 -8.24 -39.28 -12.09
CA THR A 143 -9.65 -38.86 -12.17
C THR A 143 -9.93 -37.63 -11.31
N GLU A 144 -11.03 -36.92 -11.62
CA GLU A 144 -11.52 -35.84 -10.76
C GLU A 144 -11.93 -36.35 -9.38
N GLU A 145 -12.51 -37.55 -9.28
CA GLU A 145 -12.84 -38.18 -8.00
C GLU A 145 -11.60 -38.40 -7.13
N ASP A 146 -10.47 -38.84 -7.71
CA ASP A 146 -9.22 -39.06 -6.97
C ASP A 146 -8.64 -37.73 -6.46
N LYS A 147 -8.73 -36.66 -7.26
CA LYS A 147 -8.31 -35.30 -6.85
C LYS A 147 -9.15 -34.78 -5.69
N VAL A 148 -10.48 -34.97 -5.73
CA VAL A 148 -11.39 -34.62 -4.63
C VAL A 148 -11.09 -35.48 -3.40
N ARG A 149 -10.91 -36.80 -3.54
CA ARG A 149 -10.57 -37.71 -2.43
C ARG A 149 -9.25 -37.35 -1.75
N HIS A 150 -8.21 -37.01 -2.53
CA HIS A 150 -6.94 -36.50 -2.00
C HIS A 150 -7.15 -35.18 -1.23
N ALA A 151 -7.84 -34.21 -1.82
CA ALA A 151 -8.09 -32.92 -1.18
C ALA A 151 -8.90 -33.06 0.12
N ALA A 152 -9.89 -33.95 0.14
CA ALA A 152 -10.68 -34.32 1.31
C ALA A 152 -9.83 -34.94 2.42
N GLY A 153 -8.86 -35.79 2.06
CA GLY A 153 -7.89 -36.37 3.00
C GLY A 153 -6.92 -35.35 3.62
N CYS A 154 -6.81 -34.15 3.07
CA CYS A 154 -6.06 -33.02 3.66
C CYS A 154 -6.96 -32.08 4.49
N LEU A 155 -8.25 -32.38 4.67
CA LEU A 155 -9.13 -31.63 5.56
C LEU A 155 -8.98 -32.13 7.01
N SER A 156 -9.27 -31.25 7.96
CA SER A 156 -9.23 -31.50 9.40
C SER A 156 -10.31 -30.67 10.09
N GLY A 157 -10.49 -30.87 11.40
CA GLY A 157 -11.36 -30.03 12.22
C GLY A 157 -12.75 -29.78 11.63
N ALA A 158 -13.12 -28.51 11.49
CA ALA A 158 -14.45 -28.09 11.03
C ALA A 158 -14.68 -28.31 9.52
N ALA A 159 -13.69 -28.16 8.64
CA ALA A 159 -13.87 -28.51 7.22
C ALA A 159 -13.99 -30.01 6.99
N LEU A 160 -13.29 -30.83 7.78
CA LEU A 160 -13.54 -32.27 7.75
C LEU A 160 -14.95 -32.58 8.25
N ALA A 161 -15.38 -32.02 9.39
CA ALA A 161 -16.74 -32.23 9.91
C ALA A 161 -17.84 -31.78 8.94
N TRP A 162 -17.61 -30.71 8.17
CA TRP A 162 -18.52 -30.28 7.09
C TRP A 162 -18.54 -31.26 5.90
N PHE A 163 -17.38 -31.76 5.47
CA PHE A 163 -17.29 -32.64 4.30
C PHE A 163 -17.56 -34.11 4.59
N GLU A 164 -17.49 -34.52 5.86
CA GLU A 164 -17.62 -35.89 6.33
C GLU A 164 -18.90 -36.59 5.83
N PRO A 165 -20.11 -35.99 5.83
CA PRO A 165 -21.31 -36.67 5.36
C PRO A 165 -21.27 -36.99 3.86
N THR A 166 -20.68 -36.09 3.06
CA THR A 166 -20.51 -36.23 1.61
C THR A 166 -19.44 -37.27 1.29
N LEU A 167 -18.32 -37.25 2.03
CA LEU A 167 -17.26 -38.25 1.91
C LEU A 167 -17.73 -39.64 2.35
N ARG A 168 -18.53 -39.74 3.42
CA ARG A 168 -19.14 -40.98 3.89
C ARG A 168 -20.06 -41.55 2.82
N ASP A 169 -20.99 -40.76 2.27
CA ASP A 169 -21.91 -41.18 1.21
C ASP A 169 -21.17 -41.72 -0.02
N PHE A 170 -20.07 -41.07 -0.42
CA PHE A 170 -19.21 -41.54 -1.51
C PHE A 170 -18.57 -42.91 -1.24
N VAL A 171 -18.09 -43.14 -0.01
CA VAL A 171 -17.38 -44.37 0.39
C VAL A 171 -18.33 -45.52 0.71
N THR A 172 -19.50 -45.26 1.30
CA THR A 172 -20.45 -46.31 1.72
C THR A 172 -21.40 -46.75 0.63
N HIS A 173 -21.74 -45.89 -0.33
CA HIS A 173 -22.74 -46.18 -1.35
C HIS A 173 -22.15 -46.31 -2.76
N VAL A 174 -22.61 -47.32 -3.49
CA VAL A 174 -22.37 -47.47 -4.93
C VAL A 174 -22.98 -46.29 -5.70
N TYR A 175 -22.37 -45.93 -6.83
CA TYR A 175 -22.66 -44.69 -7.57
C TYR A 175 -24.16 -44.39 -7.73
N GLN A 176 -24.97 -45.39 -8.09
CA GLN A 176 -26.41 -45.22 -8.31
C GLN A 176 -27.15 -44.67 -7.07
N HIS A 177 -26.81 -45.16 -5.87
CA HIS A 177 -27.47 -44.82 -4.60
C HIS A 177 -26.88 -43.60 -3.88
N ARG A 178 -25.76 -43.03 -4.36
CA ARG A 178 -25.22 -41.77 -3.82
C ARG A 178 -26.20 -40.61 -4.02
N LYS A 179 -26.22 -39.67 -3.08
CA LYS A 179 -26.95 -38.40 -3.19
C LYS A 179 -26.49 -37.62 -4.41
N GLN A 180 -27.36 -36.79 -4.99
CA GLN A 180 -27.03 -35.99 -6.16
C GLN A 180 -25.88 -35.03 -5.87
N ASP A 181 -25.94 -34.29 -4.76
CA ASP A 181 -24.88 -33.40 -4.31
C ASP A 181 -23.51 -34.09 -4.22
N THR A 182 -23.48 -35.35 -3.76
CA THR A 182 -22.25 -36.16 -3.68
C THR A 182 -21.73 -36.53 -5.07
N LYS A 183 -22.61 -36.90 -6.01
CA LYS A 183 -22.24 -37.14 -7.42
C LYS A 183 -21.66 -35.86 -8.03
N ASP A 184 -22.33 -34.73 -7.84
CA ASP A 184 -21.95 -33.45 -8.44
C ASP A 184 -20.62 -32.92 -7.89
N ILE A 185 -20.39 -33.01 -6.57
CA ILE A 185 -19.14 -32.57 -5.93
C ILE A 185 -17.94 -33.42 -6.38
N PHE A 186 -18.11 -34.74 -6.54
CA PHE A 186 -17.03 -35.64 -6.96
C PHE A 186 -16.83 -35.70 -8.48
N ALA A 187 -17.83 -35.32 -9.30
CA ALA A 187 -17.71 -35.30 -10.76
C ALA A 187 -16.61 -34.36 -11.28
N TYR A 188 -16.40 -33.22 -10.60
CA TYR A 188 -15.37 -32.24 -10.97
C TYR A 188 -14.72 -31.64 -9.73
N TYR A 189 -13.38 -31.58 -9.70
CA TYR A 189 -12.65 -30.89 -8.63
C TYR A 189 -12.99 -29.39 -8.55
N TYR A 190 -13.55 -28.81 -9.62
CA TYR A 190 -14.16 -27.47 -9.59
C TYR A 190 -15.31 -27.36 -8.56
N ASN A 191 -16.24 -28.31 -8.55
CA ASN A 191 -17.42 -28.26 -7.69
C ASN A 191 -17.03 -28.37 -6.21
N PHE A 192 -16.09 -29.25 -5.87
CA PHE A 192 -15.49 -29.31 -4.54
C PHE A 192 -14.86 -27.97 -4.12
N LYS A 193 -14.07 -27.32 -4.99
CA LYS A 193 -13.45 -26.01 -4.67
C LYS A 193 -14.49 -24.92 -4.43
N GLU A 194 -15.55 -24.84 -5.25
CA GLU A 194 -16.59 -23.82 -5.07
C GLU A 194 -17.43 -24.09 -3.82
N ALA A 195 -17.81 -25.34 -3.53
CA ALA A 195 -18.49 -25.69 -2.29
C ALA A 195 -17.66 -25.34 -1.04
N LEU A 196 -16.34 -25.58 -1.09
CA LEU A 196 -15.42 -25.29 0.01
C LEU A 196 -15.12 -23.77 0.14
N LYS A 197 -15.14 -23.01 -0.97
CA LYS A 197 -15.12 -21.54 -0.96
C LYS A 197 -16.43 -20.93 -0.47
N ALA A 198 -17.58 -21.52 -0.78
CA ALA A 198 -18.88 -21.01 -0.33
C ALA A 198 -19.03 -21.13 1.20
N THR A 199 -18.40 -22.14 1.80
CA THR A 199 -18.49 -22.46 3.23
C THR A 199 -17.35 -21.87 4.06
N PHE A 200 -16.10 -21.95 3.58
CA PHE A 200 -14.91 -21.47 4.30
C PHE A 200 -14.17 -20.32 3.60
N GLY A 201 -14.65 -19.86 2.45
CA GLY A 201 -14.17 -18.62 1.85
C GLY A 201 -14.71 -17.41 2.60
N THR A 202 -13.93 -16.33 2.62
CA THR A 202 -14.49 -15.01 2.90
C THR A 202 -15.44 -14.65 1.75
N ILE A 203 -16.75 -14.86 1.96
CA ILE A 203 -17.82 -14.59 0.98
C ILE A 203 -17.64 -13.19 0.39
N ASP A 204 -17.38 -12.20 1.25
CA ASP A 204 -17.14 -10.83 0.83
C ASP A 204 -15.64 -10.42 0.92
N LYS A 205 -14.76 -10.93 0.04
CA LYS A 205 -13.39 -10.36 -0.08
C LYS A 205 -13.41 -8.86 -0.36
N GLU A 206 -14.37 -8.45 -1.18
CA GLU A 206 -14.60 -7.05 -1.54
C GLU A 206 -15.07 -6.24 -0.32
N ARG A 207 -16.17 -6.60 0.35
CA ARG A 207 -16.63 -5.91 1.56
C ARG A 207 -15.61 -5.90 2.70
N LEU A 208 -14.78 -6.94 2.82
CA LEU A 208 -13.68 -6.96 3.78
C LEU A 208 -12.59 -5.95 3.38
N ALA A 209 -12.28 -5.82 2.08
CA ALA A 209 -11.43 -4.75 1.56
C ALA A 209 -12.08 -3.35 1.74
N GLU A 210 -13.39 -3.19 1.53
CA GLU A 210 -14.13 -1.95 1.79
C GLU A 210 -14.07 -1.55 3.27
N ASN A 211 -14.41 -2.46 4.18
CA ASN A 211 -14.29 -2.27 5.62
C ASN A 211 -12.85 -1.93 6.04
N GLN A 212 -11.86 -2.53 5.38
CA GLN A 212 -10.45 -2.18 5.59
C GLN A 212 -10.09 -0.79 5.07
N LEU A 213 -10.61 -0.36 3.91
CA LEU A 213 -10.43 1.00 3.38
C LEU A 213 -11.09 2.05 4.27
N GLU A 214 -12.30 1.79 4.77
CA GLU A 214 -13.01 2.70 5.68
C GLU A 214 -12.34 2.81 7.06
N ALA A 215 -11.78 1.71 7.56
CA ALA A 215 -10.99 1.69 8.79
C ALA A 215 -9.56 2.25 8.61
N LEU A 216 -9.05 2.35 7.38
CA LEU A 216 -7.69 2.81 7.11
C LEU A 216 -7.57 4.31 7.38
N LYS A 217 -6.69 4.66 8.32
CA LYS A 217 -6.34 6.06 8.63
C LYS A 217 -4.84 6.23 8.64
N GLN A 218 -4.36 7.34 8.10
CA GLN A 218 -2.95 7.70 8.07
C GLN A 218 -2.43 7.92 9.49
N LYS A 219 -1.74 6.92 10.05
CA LYS A 219 -1.03 7.02 11.35
C LYS A 219 0.40 7.54 11.17
N GLY A 220 1.13 6.96 10.23
CA GLY A 220 2.53 7.29 9.90
C GLY A 220 2.67 8.38 8.83
N SER A 221 3.63 8.18 7.93
CA SER A 221 3.81 8.95 6.69
C SER A 221 2.64 8.75 5.72
N ALA A 222 2.49 9.67 4.78
CA ALA A 222 1.58 9.51 3.64
C ALA A 222 2.02 8.37 2.70
N SER A 223 3.32 8.09 2.55
CA SER A 223 3.84 7.02 1.70
C SER A 223 3.33 5.65 2.12
N ASP A 224 3.44 5.34 3.40
CA ASP A 224 3.16 4.00 3.94
C ASP A 224 1.65 3.75 3.95
N TYR A 225 0.87 4.79 4.28
CA TYR A 225 -0.57 4.80 4.12
C TYR A 225 -0.99 4.60 2.65
N SER A 226 -0.32 5.26 1.70
CA SER A 226 -0.64 5.12 0.27
C SER A 226 -0.36 3.72 -0.27
N ALA A 227 0.77 3.12 0.11
CA ALA A 227 1.10 1.75 -0.29
C ALA A 227 0.04 0.74 0.21
N LEU A 228 -0.36 0.85 1.48
CA LEU A 228 -1.43 0.03 2.06
C LEU A 228 -2.79 0.30 1.41
N PHE A 229 -3.13 1.55 1.14
CA PHE A 229 -4.39 1.93 0.48
C PHE A 229 -4.46 1.33 -0.93
N VAL A 230 -3.43 1.49 -1.76
CA VAL A 230 -3.38 0.90 -3.12
C VAL A 230 -3.45 -0.62 -3.07
N GLN A 231 -2.75 -1.26 -2.12
CA GLN A 231 -2.80 -2.71 -1.94
C GLN A 231 -4.22 -3.22 -1.64
N ILE A 232 -4.99 -2.53 -0.79
CA ILE A 232 -6.36 -2.92 -0.44
C ILE A 232 -7.33 -2.52 -1.58
N ALA A 233 -7.18 -1.34 -2.17
CA ALA A 233 -8.00 -0.84 -3.27
C ALA A 233 -7.88 -1.71 -4.54
N SER A 234 -6.74 -2.37 -4.77
CA SER A 234 -6.57 -3.35 -5.87
C SER A 234 -7.49 -4.58 -5.77
N ARG A 235 -8.11 -4.81 -4.60
CA ARG A 235 -9.04 -5.92 -4.33
C ARG A 235 -10.51 -5.49 -4.42
N THR A 236 -10.78 -4.26 -4.83
CA THR A 236 -12.11 -3.64 -4.84
C THR A 236 -12.43 -3.14 -6.25
N THR A 237 -13.64 -3.38 -6.75
CA THR A 237 -14.09 -2.99 -8.10
C THR A 237 -14.53 -1.52 -8.21
N LYS A 238 -14.46 -0.76 -7.12
CA LYS A 238 -14.85 0.66 -7.03
C LYS A 238 -14.20 1.56 -8.08
N SER A 239 -14.94 2.60 -8.48
CA SER A 239 -14.47 3.62 -9.41
C SER A 239 -13.27 4.37 -8.85
N GLU A 240 -12.49 4.98 -9.73
CA GLU A 240 -11.33 5.78 -9.32
C GLU A 240 -11.74 7.01 -8.50
N GLY A 241 -12.90 7.60 -8.80
CA GLY A 241 -13.49 8.69 -8.04
C GLY A 241 -13.83 8.31 -6.59
N ASP A 242 -14.38 7.10 -6.39
CA ASP A 242 -14.70 6.56 -5.06
C ASP A 242 -13.43 6.24 -4.27
N LYS A 243 -12.41 5.67 -4.92
CA LYS A 243 -11.09 5.42 -4.31
C LYS A 243 -10.44 6.74 -3.86
N ILE A 244 -10.49 7.79 -4.69
CA ILE A 244 -9.98 9.12 -4.30
C ILE A 244 -10.76 9.69 -3.10
N ALA A 245 -12.10 9.53 -3.08
CA ALA A 245 -12.92 10.01 -1.96
C ALA A 245 -12.64 9.24 -0.65
N ALA A 246 -12.47 7.92 -0.72
CA ALA A 246 -12.08 7.09 0.42
C ALA A 246 -10.66 7.42 0.91
N TYR A 247 -9.71 7.59 -0.02
CA TYR A 247 -8.33 7.98 0.27
C TYR A 247 -8.29 9.32 1.04
N TYR A 248 -9.02 10.34 0.56
CA TYR A 248 -9.12 11.63 1.22
C TYR A 248 -9.68 11.55 2.64
N LYS A 249 -10.72 10.74 2.89
CA LYS A 249 -11.29 10.56 4.24
C LYS A 249 -10.25 10.06 5.25
N GLY A 250 -9.40 9.11 4.86
CA GLY A 250 -8.38 8.51 5.73
C GLY A 250 -7.09 9.33 5.93
N LEU A 251 -6.88 10.43 5.20
CA LEU A 251 -5.74 11.33 5.38
C LEU A 251 -5.76 12.05 6.73
N LYS A 252 -4.58 12.49 7.19
CA LYS A 252 -4.44 13.45 8.30
C LYS A 252 -4.99 14.81 7.91
N ASP A 253 -5.65 15.48 8.84
CA ASP A 253 -6.30 16.77 8.59
C ASP A 253 -5.29 17.87 8.20
N GLU A 254 -4.09 17.89 8.81
CA GLU A 254 -2.99 18.76 8.38
C GLU A 254 -2.66 18.64 6.88
N VAL A 255 -2.78 17.44 6.30
CA VAL A 255 -2.55 17.19 4.86
C VAL A 255 -3.76 17.64 4.05
N LYS A 256 -4.99 17.36 4.51
CA LYS A 256 -6.26 17.80 3.89
C LYS A 256 -6.32 19.32 3.71
N ASP A 257 -5.91 20.09 4.73
CA ASP A 257 -5.94 21.57 4.73
C ASP A 257 -5.14 22.21 3.57
N LYS A 258 -4.13 21.50 3.07
CA LYS A 258 -3.34 21.92 1.90
C LYS A 258 -3.81 21.26 0.62
N LEU A 259 -4.24 20.00 0.70
CA LEU A 259 -4.73 19.23 -0.44
C LEU A 259 -6.06 19.77 -1.00
N TYR A 260 -6.86 20.47 -0.19
CA TYR A 260 -8.04 21.22 -0.65
C TYR A 260 -7.68 22.38 -1.61
N LYS A 261 -6.44 22.88 -1.59
CA LYS A 261 -5.99 24.02 -2.42
C LYS A 261 -5.42 23.61 -3.78
N GLU A 262 -5.27 22.31 -4.01
CA GLU A 262 -4.76 21.72 -5.25
C GLU A 262 -5.96 21.15 -6.03
N ASP A 263 -5.93 21.23 -7.35
CA ASP A 263 -7.00 20.63 -8.17
C ASP A 263 -7.07 19.11 -7.97
N ARG A 264 -8.29 18.57 -7.96
CA ARG A 264 -8.54 17.14 -7.80
C ARG A 264 -8.33 16.41 -9.14
N PRO A 265 -7.24 15.64 -9.32
CA PRO A 265 -7.00 14.91 -10.56
C PRO A 265 -7.94 13.70 -10.67
N ALA A 266 -8.13 13.20 -11.89
CA ALA A 266 -8.98 12.05 -12.16
C ALA A 266 -8.37 10.68 -11.74
N ALA A 267 -7.03 10.59 -11.63
CA ALA A 267 -6.31 9.35 -11.30
C ALA A 267 -5.88 9.31 -9.82
N LEU A 268 -6.00 8.16 -9.16
CA LEU A 268 -5.59 8.00 -7.77
C LEU A 268 -4.06 8.15 -7.61
N ALA A 269 -3.28 7.65 -8.58
CA ALA A 269 -1.82 7.67 -8.53
C ALA A 269 -1.24 9.11 -8.48
N THR A 270 -1.80 10.03 -9.25
CA THR A 270 -1.37 11.45 -9.23
C THR A 270 -1.81 12.14 -7.94
N TYR A 271 -3.02 11.82 -7.43
CA TYR A 271 -3.50 12.34 -6.15
C TYR A 271 -2.62 11.88 -4.96
N ILE A 272 -2.20 10.61 -4.97
CA ILE A 272 -1.24 10.06 -4.01
C ILE A 272 0.09 10.82 -4.06
N ALA A 273 0.63 11.08 -5.26
CA ALA A 273 1.89 11.79 -5.42
C ALA A 273 1.83 13.22 -4.84
N ILE A 274 0.72 13.94 -5.05
CA ILE A 274 0.48 15.28 -4.45
C ILE A 274 0.40 15.17 -2.93
N ALA A 275 -0.37 14.23 -2.38
CA ALA A 275 -0.51 14.03 -0.94
C ALA A 275 0.83 13.70 -0.25
N VAL A 276 1.65 12.82 -0.85
CA VAL A 276 2.99 12.48 -0.33
C VAL A 276 3.93 13.68 -0.38
N LYS A 277 3.94 14.45 -1.47
CA LYS A 277 4.73 15.69 -1.60
C LYS A 277 4.34 16.72 -0.52
N ILE A 278 3.05 16.83 -0.19
CA ILE A 278 2.55 17.72 0.86
C ILE A 278 3.00 17.24 2.25
N ASP A 279 2.84 15.96 2.60
CA ASP A 279 3.23 15.45 3.93
C ASP A 279 4.74 15.53 4.16
N ASN A 280 5.57 15.23 3.14
CA ASN A 280 7.01 15.39 3.21
C ASN A 280 7.40 16.85 3.50
N ARG A 281 6.85 17.81 2.75
CA ARG A 281 7.11 19.25 2.96
C ARG A 281 6.58 19.77 4.31
N GLN A 282 5.53 19.14 4.86
CA GLN A 282 5.06 19.39 6.22
C GLN A 282 6.01 18.81 7.27
N PHE A 283 6.49 17.58 7.07
CA PHE A 283 7.46 16.93 7.94
C PHE A 283 8.77 17.73 8.00
N GLU A 284 9.33 18.14 6.86
CA GLU A 284 10.48 19.05 6.76
C GLU A 284 10.25 20.33 7.58
N ARG A 285 9.11 21.01 7.39
CA ARG A 285 8.77 22.22 8.15
C ARG A 285 8.64 21.94 9.66
N ARG A 286 8.14 20.76 10.07
CA ARG A 286 8.09 20.33 11.47
C ARG A 286 9.50 20.09 12.03
N GLN A 287 10.40 19.48 11.25
CA GLN A 287 11.81 19.28 11.65
C GLN A 287 12.58 20.59 11.73
N GLN A 288 12.42 21.50 10.75
CA GLN A 288 12.96 22.86 10.80
C GLN A 288 12.50 23.57 12.07
N LYS A 289 11.19 23.67 12.32
CA LYS A 289 10.68 24.28 13.56
C LYS A 289 11.30 23.66 14.82
N ARG A 290 11.41 22.33 14.89
CA ARG A 290 12.06 21.63 16.03
C ARG A 290 13.54 21.98 16.17
N GLY A 291 14.29 22.07 15.07
CA GLY A 291 15.69 22.51 15.08
C GLY A 291 15.85 23.98 15.51
N GLN A 292 15.01 24.88 14.97
CA GLN A 292 15.01 26.31 15.32
C GLN A 292 14.72 26.58 16.80
N TYR A 293 13.91 25.76 17.47
CA TYR A 293 13.67 25.91 18.92
C TYR A 293 14.92 25.59 19.78
N PHE A 294 15.91 24.85 19.27
CA PHE A 294 17.19 24.63 19.95
C PHE A 294 18.25 25.71 19.65
N THR A 295 18.07 26.53 18.60
CA THR A 295 19.02 27.59 18.24
C THR A 295 18.68 28.96 18.84
N ASN A 296 17.47 29.15 19.38
CA ASN A 296 17.02 30.42 19.98
C ASN A 296 17.24 30.52 21.51
N SER A 297 18.31 29.92 22.02
CA SER A 297 18.87 30.28 23.34
C SER A 297 19.97 31.34 23.18
N SER A 298 19.59 32.54 22.75
CA SER A 298 20.48 33.70 22.78
C SER A 298 20.82 34.07 24.24
N ASN A 299 22.05 34.52 24.45
CA ASN A 299 22.52 35.29 25.60
C ASN A 299 21.97 34.89 26.99
N ARG A 300 22.46 33.78 27.54
CA ARG A 300 22.84 33.78 28.96
C ARG A 300 24.31 34.11 29.10
N ASP A 301 24.56 35.42 29.06
CA ASP A 301 25.79 36.02 29.53
C ASP A 301 25.91 35.80 31.05
N ARG A 302 26.48 34.64 31.41
CA ARG A 302 26.88 34.31 32.79
C ARG A 302 28.17 33.51 32.75
N SER A 303 29.28 34.25 32.81
CA SER A 303 30.51 33.89 33.52
C SER A 303 30.73 32.39 33.73
N ASN A 304 31.33 31.72 32.74
CA ASN A 304 32.04 30.48 33.03
C ASN A 304 33.38 30.46 32.29
N LYS A 305 34.46 30.65 33.04
CA LYS A 305 35.84 30.57 32.56
C LYS A 305 36.15 29.11 32.21
N ASN A 306 35.97 28.73 30.94
CA ASN A 306 36.63 27.55 30.39
C ASN A 306 36.97 27.79 28.91
N LYS A 307 38.25 28.12 28.66
CA LYS A 307 38.82 28.20 27.30
C LYS A 307 38.85 26.79 26.71
N ILE A 308 37.90 26.48 25.84
CA ILE A 308 38.00 25.30 24.96
C ILE A 308 38.89 25.70 23.79
N TYR A 309 40.14 25.23 23.81
CA TYR A 309 40.99 25.25 22.63
C TYR A 309 40.38 24.31 21.56
N PRO A 310 40.35 24.68 20.28
CA PRO A 310 39.90 23.77 19.24
C PRO A 310 40.82 22.55 19.19
N ASN A 311 40.23 21.35 19.14
CA ASN A 311 40.96 20.08 19.10
C ASN A 311 41.61 19.86 17.73
N ILE A 312 42.72 20.55 17.49
CA ILE A 312 43.62 20.32 16.36
C ILE A 312 44.35 19.00 16.62
N GLY A 313 43.96 17.97 15.86
CA GLY A 313 44.70 16.73 15.62
C GLY A 313 45.41 16.08 16.83
N ARG A 314 44.76 15.12 17.50
CA ARG A 314 45.50 14.15 18.32
C ARG A 314 46.34 13.24 17.40
N PRO A 315 47.68 13.23 17.48
CA PRO A 315 48.50 12.26 16.77
C PRO A 315 48.32 10.86 17.36
N ARG A 316 48.42 9.82 16.52
CA ARG A 316 48.40 8.41 16.97
C ARG A 316 49.74 8.06 17.63
N PHE A 317 49.81 8.24 18.95
CA PHE A 317 50.74 7.54 19.83
C PHE A 317 49.88 6.85 20.89
N HIS A 318 50.02 5.57 21.22
CA HIS A 318 51.07 4.61 20.93
C HIS A 318 50.47 3.20 21.12
N LEU A 319 50.91 2.21 20.34
CA LEU A 319 50.43 0.83 20.50
C LEU A 319 51.09 0.21 21.73
N SER A 320 50.32 -0.33 22.67
CA SER A 320 50.88 -0.97 23.87
C SER A 320 51.39 -2.37 23.54
N THR A 321 52.72 -2.51 23.41
CA THR A 321 53.41 -3.78 23.14
C THR A 321 53.56 -4.59 24.44
N ALA A 322 52.44 -5.05 25.02
CA ALA A 322 52.39 -5.78 26.29
C ALA A 322 52.12 -7.30 26.12
N HIS A 323 52.49 -7.87 24.97
CA HIS A 323 52.48 -9.32 24.73
C HIS A 323 53.88 -9.78 24.28
N GLY A 324 54.75 -10.04 25.28
CA GLY A 324 56.07 -10.64 25.10
C GLY A 324 57.21 -9.63 24.90
N GLY A 325 57.90 -9.27 25.99
CA GLY A 325 59.14 -8.46 25.92
C GLY A 325 59.57 -7.90 27.28
N THR A 326 60.82 -8.16 27.68
CA THR A 326 61.42 -7.70 28.95
C THR A 326 61.96 -6.28 28.83
N HIS A 327 61.08 -5.28 28.76
CA HIS A 327 61.47 -3.86 28.84
C HIS A 327 60.60 -3.07 29.83
N ALA A 328 61.25 -2.22 30.62
CA ALA A 328 60.59 -1.35 31.60
C ALA A 328 59.95 -0.13 30.91
N GLY A 329 58.67 -0.24 30.59
CA GLY A 329 57.83 0.88 30.14
C GLY A 329 57.06 1.55 31.29
N PRO A 330 56.49 2.76 31.09
CA PRO A 330 55.67 3.44 32.09
C PRO A 330 54.46 2.58 32.47
N MET A 331 54.23 2.42 33.78
CA MET A 331 53.21 1.53 34.33
C MET A 331 51.80 2.12 34.16
N ASP A 332 50.92 1.37 33.47
CA ASP A 332 49.52 1.76 33.26
C ASP A 332 48.66 1.45 34.50
N LEU A 333 48.65 2.39 35.45
CA LEU A 333 47.92 2.29 36.72
C LEU A 333 46.41 2.08 36.53
N ASP A 334 45.87 2.60 35.43
CA ASP A 334 44.45 2.58 35.07
C ASP A 334 43.93 1.14 34.80
N ALA A 335 44.81 0.27 34.31
CA ALA A 335 44.53 -1.15 34.11
C ALA A 335 44.54 -1.95 35.42
N ILE A 336 45.39 -1.57 36.38
CA ILE A 336 45.44 -2.17 37.72
C ILE A 336 44.19 -1.77 38.51
N GLN A 337 43.82 -0.49 38.49
CA GLN A 337 42.68 0.03 39.24
C GLN A 337 41.35 -0.58 38.77
N ARG A 338 41.20 -0.82 37.45
CA ARG A 338 40.06 -1.59 36.90
C ARG A 338 40.04 -3.06 37.34
N LYS A 339 41.20 -3.73 37.46
CA LYS A 339 41.28 -5.11 37.98
C LYS A 339 40.90 -5.17 39.46
N LEU A 340 41.38 -4.22 40.28
CA LEU A 340 41.04 -4.14 41.71
C LEU A 340 39.53 -3.91 41.92
N ALA A 341 38.93 -2.94 41.21
CA ALA A 341 37.49 -2.69 41.28
C ALA A 341 36.64 -3.90 40.84
N ALA A 342 37.12 -4.69 39.86
CA ALA A 342 36.45 -5.92 39.43
C ALA A 342 36.55 -7.06 40.48
N ILE A 343 37.66 -7.15 41.21
CA ILE A 343 37.83 -8.10 42.33
C ILE A 343 36.93 -7.69 43.51
N GLU A 344 36.90 -6.40 43.84
CA GLU A 344 36.07 -5.84 44.90
C GLU A 344 34.57 -6.07 44.61
N LYS A 345 34.12 -5.81 43.38
CA LYS A 345 32.74 -6.10 42.95
C LYS A 345 32.38 -7.59 43.02
N LYS A 346 33.33 -8.51 42.73
CA LYS A 346 33.11 -9.97 42.88
C LYS A 346 32.91 -10.38 44.33
N ASN A 347 33.61 -9.75 45.27
CA ASN A 347 33.55 -10.09 46.69
C ASN A 347 32.34 -9.45 47.41
N LEU A 348 31.76 -8.39 46.84
CA LEU A 348 30.59 -7.71 47.39
C LEU A 348 29.34 -8.61 47.41
N THR A 349 28.74 -8.79 48.60
CA THR A 349 27.44 -9.45 48.80
C THR A 349 26.29 -8.47 48.65
N CYS A 350 25.29 -8.80 47.83
CA CYS A 350 24.06 -8.04 47.70
C CYS A 350 23.22 -8.11 49.00
N TYR A 351 23.02 -6.97 49.65
CA TYR A 351 22.37 -6.85 50.97
C TYR A 351 20.92 -7.40 51.01
N SER A 352 20.20 -7.42 49.88
CA SER A 352 18.79 -7.85 49.82
C SER A 352 18.60 -9.35 49.53
N TYR A 353 19.63 -10.04 48.99
CA TYR A 353 19.50 -11.43 48.51
C TYR A 353 20.69 -12.34 48.86
N GLY A 354 21.70 -11.84 49.59
CA GLY A 354 22.85 -12.60 50.09
C GLY A 354 23.86 -13.10 49.03
N LYS A 355 23.54 -12.98 47.75
CA LYS A 355 24.40 -13.44 46.64
C LYS A 355 25.53 -12.45 46.34
N LYS A 356 26.72 -12.97 46.07
CA LYS A 356 27.92 -12.19 45.72
C LYS A 356 27.88 -11.68 44.26
N GLY A 357 28.67 -10.64 43.96
CA GLY A 357 29.00 -10.22 42.59
C GLY A 357 28.16 -9.10 41.97
N HIS A 358 27.22 -8.51 42.68
CA HIS A 358 26.36 -7.43 42.15
C HIS A 358 25.84 -6.49 43.25
N PHE A 359 25.51 -5.25 42.87
CA PHE A 359 24.82 -4.32 43.76
C PHE A 359 23.30 -4.58 43.75
N ALA A 360 22.61 -4.27 44.85
CA ALA A 360 21.15 -4.45 44.96
C ALA A 360 20.34 -3.72 43.86
N ARG A 361 20.86 -2.60 43.33
CA ARG A 361 20.27 -1.85 42.21
C ARG A 361 20.40 -2.53 40.84
N GLU A 362 21.31 -3.48 40.70
CA GLU A 362 21.53 -4.23 39.45
C GLU A 362 20.63 -5.48 39.38
N TYR A 363 20.02 -5.88 40.50
CA TYR A 363 19.24 -7.10 40.59
C TYR A 363 17.82 -6.95 40.03
N HIS A 364 17.55 -7.62 38.91
CA HIS A 364 16.25 -7.65 38.24
C HIS A 364 15.56 -9.01 38.47
N SER A 365 14.88 -9.20 39.60
CA SER A 365 14.05 -10.40 39.81
C SER A 365 12.74 -10.32 39.04
N GLN A 366 12.42 -11.39 38.30
CA GLN A 366 11.05 -11.64 37.85
C GLN A 366 10.12 -11.72 39.07
N LYS A 367 8.97 -11.02 39.02
CA LYS A 367 7.99 -11.00 40.12
C LYS A 367 7.48 -12.42 40.37
N LYS A 368 7.65 -12.93 41.60
CA LYS A 368 6.89 -14.09 42.06
C LYS A 368 5.48 -13.65 42.44
N GLU A 369 4.49 -14.38 41.96
CA GLU A 369 3.08 -14.18 42.29
C GLU A 369 2.85 -14.47 43.78
N ARG A 370 1.97 -13.68 44.41
CA ARG A 370 1.53 -13.94 45.78
C ARG A 370 0.47 -15.03 45.74
N LYS A 371 0.70 -16.15 46.43
CA LYS A 371 -0.42 -16.99 46.90
C LYS A 371 -1.25 -16.15 47.88
N GLN A 372 -2.57 -16.25 47.75
CA GLN A 372 -3.50 -15.83 48.80
C GLN A 372 -3.69 -17.03 49.74
N ASP A 373 -3.77 -16.73 51.04
CA ASP A 373 -4.13 -17.68 52.09
C ASP A 373 -5.66 -17.87 52.14
#